data_AF-A0A850MC14-F1
#
_entry.id   AF-A0A850MC14-F1
#
_cell.length_a   1.000
_cell.length_b   1.000
_cell.length_c   1.000
_cell.angle_alpha   90.00
_cell.angle_beta   90.00
_cell.angle_gamma   90.00
#
_symmetry.space_group_name_H-M   'P 1'
#
loop_
_entity.id
_entity.type
_entity.pdbx_description
1 polymer ?
#
loop_
_entity_poly.entity_id
_entity_poly.type
_entity_poly.pdbx_seq_one_letter_code
_entity_poly.pdbx_strand_id
1 'polypeptide(L)'
;MSIHPPSLVGTGLESKEELFNQVVKDILISIAEVITTRAYITIVDALGNFQYIDTPVFDEYICFIQDYIQENFQALNMGECAIPFGGINLGFFKISEKAIVIIYLKKGPSAQLFALKTRLRDWGQKIDEMIGELDYREISNDIEQPIEQLPELEEMQKPFLLNPSSNSSITSKRRMKVVPLLIKPLNGKEKLPLEEINVLQYCDGIFSLEEISRKLLCPLPRINKIIRKYEKKEWVKIQRIR
;
A
#
# COMPACT_ATOMS: atom_id res chain seq x y z
N MET A 1 4.99 21.39 57.38
CA MET A 1 4.65 21.64 55.97
C MET A 1 5.40 20.62 55.13
N SER A 2 4.72 19.52 54.75
CA SER A 2 5.32 18.48 53.89
C SER A 2 5.15 18.89 52.44
N ILE A 3 6.28 19.05 51.75
CA ILE A 3 6.33 19.34 50.32
C ILE A 3 6.31 17.99 49.61
N HIS A 4 5.18 17.64 49.01
CA HIS A 4 5.11 16.48 48.12
C HIS A 4 5.82 16.83 46.80
N PRO A 5 6.76 15.99 46.32
CA PRO A 5 7.37 16.21 45.02
C PRO A 5 6.32 15.98 43.92
N PRO A 6 6.37 16.79 42.84
CA PRO A 6 5.46 16.63 41.71
C PRO A 6 5.75 15.31 40.98
N SER A 7 4.71 14.50 40.81
CA SER A 7 4.73 13.29 40.00
C SER A 7 5.10 13.66 38.56
N LEU A 8 6.25 13.17 38.10
CA LEU A 8 6.70 13.34 36.72
C LEU A 8 5.75 12.57 35.79
N VAL A 9 4.90 13.31 35.08
CA VAL A 9 4.09 12.81 33.96
C VAL A 9 5.01 12.66 32.76
N GLY A 10 5.66 11.51 32.65
CA GLY A 10 6.37 11.09 31.45
C GLY A 10 6.44 9.57 31.47
N THR A 11 5.98 8.91 30.40
CA THR A 11 6.27 7.49 30.00
C THR A 11 5.22 6.83 29.07
N GLY A 12 4.16 7.53 28.62
CA GLY A 12 3.12 6.88 27.80
C GLY A 12 3.57 6.38 26.41
N LEU A 13 4.44 7.13 25.72
CA LEU A 13 4.85 6.81 24.34
C LEU A 13 5.85 5.65 24.24
N GLU A 14 6.86 5.62 25.12
CA GLU A 14 7.84 4.52 25.18
C GLU A 14 7.15 3.18 25.48
N SER A 15 6.11 3.19 26.33
CA SER A 15 5.33 1.98 26.62
C SER A 15 4.60 1.40 25.40
N LYS A 16 4.07 2.25 24.50
CA LYS A 16 3.30 1.80 23.34
C LYS A 16 4.18 1.11 22.30
N GLU A 17 5.35 1.67 22.02
CA GLU A 17 6.31 1.09 21.08
C GLU A 17 6.84 -0.27 21.60
N GLU A 18 7.13 -0.39 22.89
CA GLU A 18 7.55 -1.64 23.51
C GLU A 18 6.46 -2.73 23.41
N LEU A 19 5.19 -2.37 23.63
CA LEU A 19 4.06 -3.29 23.50
C LEU A 19 3.91 -3.80 22.06
N PHE A 20 3.98 -2.91 21.06
CA PHE A 20 3.96 -3.32 19.65
C PHE A 20 5.15 -4.21 19.30
N ASN A 21 6.35 -3.88 19.77
CA ASN A 21 7.54 -4.71 19.58
C ASN A 21 7.34 -6.11 20.15
N GLN A 22 6.72 -6.25 21.31
CA GLN A 22 6.43 -7.55 21.91
C GLN A 22 5.41 -8.35 21.08
N VAL A 23 4.30 -7.72 20.69
CA VAL A 23 3.27 -8.37 19.87
C VAL A 23 3.84 -8.80 18.51
N VAL A 24 4.66 -7.96 17.87
CA VAL A 24 5.30 -8.29 16.59
C VAL A 24 6.27 -9.45 16.75
N LYS A 25 7.06 -9.50 17.83
CA LYS A 25 7.93 -10.65 18.10
C LYS A 25 7.13 -11.95 18.22
N ASP A 26 6.01 -11.92 18.92
CA ASP A 26 5.17 -13.10 19.08
C ASP A 26 4.53 -13.54 17.74
N ILE A 27 4.08 -12.58 16.92
CA ILE A 27 3.58 -12.85 15.56
C ILE A 27 4.69 -13.47 14.71
N LEU A 28 5.91 -12.92 14.73
CA LEU A 28 7.05 -13.43 13.98
C LEU A 28 7.43 -14.86 14.39
N ILE A 29 7.37 -15.18 15.69
CA ILE A 29 7.57 -16.55 16.19
C ILE A 29 6.51 -17.49 15.59
N SER A 30 5.23 -17.10 15.63
CA SER A 30 4.13 -17.90 15.05
C SER A 30 4.24 -18.09 13.54
N ILE A 31 4.72 -17.07 12.81
CA ILE A 31 4.96 -17.16 11.36
C ILE A 31 6.14 -18.10 11.06
N ALA A 32 7.20 -18.05 11.85
CA ALA A 32 8.40 -18.87 11.65
C ALA A 32 8.13 -20.38 11.76
N GLU A 33 7.05 -20.79 12.45
CA GLU A 33 6.59 -22.18 12.49
C GLU A 33 6.01 -22.67 11.15
N VAL A 34 5.50 -21.77 10.31
CA VAL A 34 4.81 -22.09 9.05
C VAL A 34 5.68 -21.76 7.84
N ILE A 35 6.42 -20.66 7.91
CA ILE A 35 7.20 -20.13 6.80
C ILE A 35 8.67 -20.09 7.21
N THR A 36 9.50 -20.79 6.45
CA THR A 36 10.96 -20.86 6.69
C THR A 36 11.70 -19.59 6.27
N THR A 37 11.07 -18.75 5.44
CA THR A 37 11.65 -17.49 4.98
C THR A 37 11.41 -16.41 6.02
N ARG A 38 12.44 -15.59 6.28
CA ARG A 38 12.31 -14.42 7.15
C ARG A 38 11.20 -13.49 6.65
N ALA A 39 10.22 -13.26 7.51
CA ALA A 39 9.15 -12.30 7.33
C ALA A 39 9.52 -10.94 7.94
N TYR A 40 8.93 -9.89 7.37
CA TYR A 40 8.98 -8.53 7.89
C TYR A 40 7.55 -8.04 8.04
N ILE A 41 7.27 -7.29 9.10
CA ILE A 41 5.90 -6.90 9.47
C ILE A 41 5.79 -5.38 9.53
N THR A 42 4.64 -4.87 9.09
CA THR A 42 4.16 -3.55 9.48
C THR A 42 2.70 -3.65 9.92
N ILE A 43 2.31 -2.78 10.85
CA ILE A 43 0.94 -2.69 11.36
C ILE A 43 0.43 -1.30 11.01
N VAL A 44 -0.73 -1.27 10.35
CA VAL A 44 -1.37 -0.05 9.88
C VAL A 44 -2.80 -0.03 10.40
N ASP A 45 -3.26 1.12 10.88
CA ASP A 45 -4.65 1.28 11.32
C ASP A 45 -5.62 1.46 10.13
N ALA A 46 -6.92 1.51 10.43
CA ALA A 46 -7.97 1.69 9.43
C ALA A 46 -7.92 3.04 8.69
N LEU A 47 -7.15 4.01 9.20
CA LEU A 47 -6.96 5.34 8.60
C LEU A 47 -5.73 5.39 7.67
N GLY A 48 -4.92 4.31 7.64
CA GLY A 48 -3.67 4.29 6.89
C GLY A 48 -2.47 4.82 7.68
N ASN A 49 -2.58 5.03 8.99
CA ASN A 49 -1.42 5.42 9.81
C ASN A 49 -0.62 4.19 10.23
N PHE A 50 0.70 4.28 10.07
CA PHE A 50 1.62 3.25 10.51
C PHE A 50 1.77 3.29 12.02
N GLN A 51 1.38 2.19 12.67
CA GLN A 51 1.54 2.00 14.11
C GLN A 51 2.87 1.29 14.42
N TYR A 52 3.39 0.51 13.46
CA TYR A 52 4.65 -0.20 13.59
C TYR A 52 5.30 -0.51 12.23
N ILE A 53 6.64 -0.40 12.11
CA ILE A 53 7.41 -0.78 10.92
C ILE A 53 8.67 -1.54 11.35
N ASP A 54 8.79 -2.83 10.98
CA ASP A 54 9.93 -3.68 11.37
C ASP A 54 11.24 -3.26 10.69
N THR A 55 11.20 -2.93 9.39
CA THR A 55 12.41 -2.61 8.63
C THR A 55 12.20 -1.55 7.55
N PRO A 56 13.28 -0.89 7.10
CA PRO A 56 13.25 0.05 5.97
C PRO A 56 12.80 -0.54 4.63
N VAL A 57 12.57 -1.86 4.54
CA VAL A 57 12.07 -2.48 3.30
C VAL A 57 10.67 -1.96 2.94
N PHE A 58 9.91 -1.49 3.93
CA PHE A 58 8.60 -0.90 3.72
C PHE A 58 8.65 0.50 3.16
N ASP A 59 9.78 1.22 3.23
CA ASP A 59 9.93 2.59 2.71
C ASP A 59 9.55 2.68 1.23
N GLU A 60 9.82 1.62 0.46
CA GLU A 60 9.45 1.52 -0.95
C GLU A 60 7.94 1.35 -1.20
N TYR A 61 7.18 0.99 -0.16
CA TYR A 61 5.76 0.65 -0.25
C TYR A 61 4.87 1.57 0.59
N ILE A 62 5.41 2.51 1.38
CA ILE A 62 4.64 3.38 2.29
C ILE A 62 3.47 4.04 1.58
N CYS A 63 3.70 4.79 0.51
CA CYS A 63 2.63 5.51 -0.18
C CYS A 63 1.55 4.55 -0.71
N PHE A 64 1.98 3.45 -1.32
CA PHE A 64 1.06 2.45 -1.83
C PHE A 64 0.21 1.82 -0.71
N ILE A 65 0.83 1.48 0.42
CA ILE A 65 0.14 0.90 1.55
C ILE A 65 -0.94 1.88 2.04
N GLN A 66 -0.61 3.17 2.19
CA GLN A 66 -1.57 4.18 2.63
C GLN A 66 -2.74 4.30 1.65
N ASP A 67 -2.45 4.47 0.36
CA ASP A 67 -3.46 4.56 -0.70
C ASP A 67 -4.36 3.31 -0.71
N TYR A 68 -3.75 2.12 -0.64
CA TYR A 68 -4.48 0.86 -0.62
C TYR A 68 -5.43 0.75 0.58
N ILE A 69 -4.96 1.11 1.78
CA ILE A 69 -5.76 1.07 3.00
C ILE A 69 -6.95 2.04 2.89
N GLN A 70 -6.71 3.27 2.44
CA GLN A 70 -7.76 4.26 2.26
C GLN A 70 -8.85 3.81 1.28
N GLU A 71 -8.45 3.17 0.17
CA GLU A 71 -9.38 2.72 -0.87
C GLU A 71 -10.07 1.38 -0.54
N ASN A 72 -9.40 0.47 0.16
CA ASN A 72 -9.82 -0.94 0.22
C ASN A 72 -10.07 -1.49 1.63
N PHE A 73 -9.78 -0.75 2.72
CA PHE A 73 -9.94 -1.28 4.08
C PHE A 73 -11.36 -1.77 4.38
N GLN A 74 -12.37 -1.03 3.93
CA GLN A 74 -13.78 -1.39 4.13
C GLN A 74 -14.24 -2.54 3.24
N ALA A 75 -13.60 -2.74 2.08
CA ALA A 75 -13.92 -3.81 1.15
C ALA A 75 -13.40 -5.19 1.61
N LEU A 76 -12.38 -5.21 2.48
CA LEU A 76 -11.84 -6.43 3.06
C LEU A 76 -12.68 -6.86 4.27
N ASN A 77 -13.11 -8.12 4.33
CA ASN A 77 -13.76 -8.64 5.53
C ASN A 77 -12.73 -8.99 6.61
N MET A 78 -13.17 -8.98 7.87
CA MET A 78 -12.32 -9.40 8.98
C MET A 78 -11.85 -10.85 8.81
N GLY A 79 -10.55 -11.05 9.01
CA GLY A 79 -9.86 -12.31 8.81
C GLY A 79 -9.47 -12.57 7.36
N GLU A 80 -9.86 -11.76 6.39
CA GLU A 80 -9.43 -11.89 4.99
C GLU A 80 -8.03 -11.34 4.75
N CYS A 81 -7.48 -11.73 3.60
CA CYS A 81 -6.21 -11.21 3.14
C CYS A 81 -6.22 -10.87 1.65
N ALA A 82 -5.45 -9.87 1.28
CA ALA A 82 -5.20 -9.48 -0.10
C ALA A 82 -3.70 -9.52 -0.42
N ILE A 83 -3.40 -9.78 -1.69
CA ILE A 83 -2.04 -9.71 -2.24
C ILE A 83 -2.13 -8.78 -3.46
N PRO A 84 -2.01 -7.46 -3.27
CA PRO A 84 -2.29 -6.50 -4.33
C PRO A 84 -1.27 -6.54 -5.48
N PHE A 85 -0.09 -7.14 -5.25
CA PHE A 85 0.97 -7.22 -6.25
C PHE A 85 1.22 -8.64 -6.74
N GLY A 86 1.09 -8.83 -8.05
CA GLY A 86 1.64 -9.99 -8.72
C GLY A 86 3.17 -9.98 -8.65
N GLY A 87 3.77 -11.03 -8.09
CA GLY A 87 5.23 -11.20 -8.07
C GLY A 87 5.97 -10.52 -6.90
N ILE A 88 5.25 -9.82 -6.02
CA ILE A 88 5.78 -9.33 -4.74
C ILE A 88 5.05 -10.09 -3.63
N ASN A 89 5.80 -10.70 -2.71
CA ASN A 89 5.21 -11.41 -1.58
C ASN A 89 4.85 -10.42 -0.47
N LEU A 90 3.89 -9.54 -0.75
CA LEU A 90 3.36 -8.54 0.18
C LEU A 90 1.88 -8.86 0.43
N GLY A 91 1.58 -9.41 1.59
CA GLY A 91 0.23 -9.79 2.00
C GLY A 91 -0.35 -8.82 3.02
N PHE A 92 -1.60 -8.41 2.80
CA PHE A 92 -2.37 -7.52 3.67
C PHE A 92 -3.41 -8.39 4.39
N PHE A 93 -3.42 -8.39 5.72
CA PHE A 93 -4.30 -9.21 6.54
C PHE A 93 -5.15 -8.32 7.42
N LYS A 94 -6.46 -8.25 7.16
CA LYS A 94 -7.39 -7.51 8.03
C LYS A 94 -7.68 -8.36 9.25
N ILE A 95 -7.07 -8.02 10.37
CA ILE A 95 -7.18 -8.82 11.60
C ILE A 95 -8.27 -8.31 12.54
N SER A 96 -8.73 -7.08 12.33
CA SER A 96 -9.80 -6.44 13.09
C SER A 96 -10.46 -5.31 12.29
N GLU A 97 -11.43 -4.60 12.87
CA GLU A 97 -12.02 -3.39 12.28
C GLU A 97 -11.12 -2.15 12.40
N LYS A 98 -10.04 -2.22 13.19
CA LYS A 98 -9.12 -1.10 13.42
C LYS A 98 -7.75 -1.31 12.78
N ALA A 99 -7.38 -2.53 12.38
CA ALA A 99 -6.01 -2.86 12.01
C ALA A 99 -5.87 -3.81 10.81
N ILE A 100 -4.86 -3.53 9.99
CA ILE A 100 -4.28 -4.45 9.03
C ILE A 100 -2.83 -4.75 9.42
N VAL A 101 -2.49 -6.04 9.43
CA VAL A 101 -1.11 -6.53 9.51
C VAL A 101 -0.63 -6.80 8.09
N ILE A 102 0.50 -6.21 7.72
CA ILE A 102 1.11 -6.40 6.40
C ILE A 102 2.40 -7.18 6.56
N ILE A 103 2.51 -8.27 5.81
CA ILE A 103 3.65 -9.19 5.88
C ILE A 103 4.37 -9.18 4.54
N TYR A 104 5.67 -8.93 4.59
CA TYR A 104 6.55 -8.99 3.44
C TYR A 104 7.53 -10.17 3.56
N LEU A 105 7.62 -10.99 2.50
CA LEU A 105 8.63 -12.03 2.35
C LEU A 105 9.59 -11.67 1.22
N LYS A 106 10.89 -11.60 1.50
CA LYS A 106 11.88 -11.27 0.45
C LYS A 106 11.94 -12.32 -0.67
N LYS A 107 11.57 -13.57 -0.38
CA LYS A 107 11.60 -14.73 -1.29
C LYS A 107 10.46 -15.69 -0.93
N GLY A 108 10.27 -16.71 -1.76
CA GLY A 108 9.26 -17.75 -1.56
C GLY A 108 8.02 -17.53 -2.45
N PRO A 109 7.11 -18.51 -2.52
CA PRO A 109 5.84 -18.36 -3.20
C PRO A 109 4.86 -17.53 -2.36
N SER A 110 4.21 -16.54 -2.98
CA SER A 110 3.19 -15.70 -2.33
C SER A 110 2.05 -16.51 -1.72
N ALA A 111 1.77 -17.71 -2.25
CA ALA A 111 0.76 -18.61 -1.72
C ALA A 111 1.00 -19.03 -0.25
N GLN A 112 2.24 -18.98 0.24
CA GLN A 112 2.55 -19.28 1.65
C GLN A 112 1.92 -18.24 2.61
N LEU A 113 1.69 -17.01 2.15
CA LEU A 113 1.04 -15.97 2.96
C LEU A 113 -0.39 -16.38 3.36
N PHE A 114 -1.12 -17.10 2.51
CA PHE A 114 -2.47 -17.56 2.83
C PHE A 114 -2.51 -18.53 4.02
N ALA A 115 -1.44 -19.27 4.28
CA ALA A 115 -1.36 -20.17 5.43
C ALA A 115 -1.32 -19.41 6.78
N LEU A 116 -1.05 -18.10 6.77
CA LEU A 116 -0.99 -17.27 7.98
C LEU A 116 -2.36 -16.73 8.41
N LYS A 117 -3.37 -16.81 7.53
CA LYS A 117 -4.70 -16.23 7.73
C LYS A 117 -5.32 -16.59 9.10
N THR A 118 -5.25 -17.87 9.47
CA THR A 118 -5.86 -18.36 10.72
C THR A 118 -5.10 -17.94 11.96
N ARG A 119 -3.76 -17.83 11.88
CA ARG A 119 -2.88 -17.52 13.02
C ARG A 119 -2.90 -16.05 13.42
N LEU A 120 -3.18 -15.16 12.48
CA LEU A 120 -3.17 -13.71 12.72
C LEU A 120 -4.42 -13.21 13.44
N ARG A 121 -5.53 -13.96 13.37
CA ARG A 121 -6.82 -13.57 13.96
C ARG A 121 -6.73 -13.34 15.48
N ASP A 122 -5.95 -14.16 16.17
CA ASP A 122 -5.82 -14.13 17.63
C ASP A 122 -5.12 -12.86 18.15
N TRP A 123 -4.47 -12.10 17.26
CA TRP A 123 -3.77 -10.86 17.59
C TRP A 123 -4.63 -9.59 17.40
N GLY A 124 -5.80 -9.72 16.76
CA GLY A 124 -6.72 -8.61 16.49
C GLY A 124 -7.02 -7.77 17.73
N GLN A 125 -7.52 -8.43 18.79
CA GLN A 125 -7.90 -7.74 20.03
C GLN A 125 -6.73 -7.01 20.69
N LYS A 126 -5.55 -7.66 20.80
CA LYS A 126 -4.37 -7.05 21.41
C LYS A 126 -3.90 -5.81 20.64
N ILE A 127 -3.96 -5.88 19.30
CA ILE A 127 -3.57 -4.75 18.45
C ILE A 127 -4.59 -3.61 18.56
N ASP A 128 -5.89 -3.92 18.62
CA ASP A 128 -6.95 -2.91 18.79
C ASP A 128 -6.81 -2.13 20.10
N GLU A 129 -6.47 -2.81 21.20
CA GLU A 129 -6.22 -2.18 22.50
C GLU A 129 -5.04 -1.19 22.44
N MET A 130 -3.98 -1.52 21.70
CA MET A 130 -2.82 -0.63 21.52
C MET A 130 -3.11 0.54 20.57
N ILE A 131 -3.95 0.34 19.55
CA ILE A 131 -4.38 1.41 18.64
C ILE A 131 -5.27 2.41 19.38
N GLY A 132 -6.22 1.91 20.17
CA GLY A 132 -7.21 2.72 20.87
C GLY A 132 -8.43 3.05 20.02
N GLU A 133 -9.09 4.15 20.32
CA GLU A 133 -10.22 4.65 19.53
C GLU A 133 -9.74 5.44 18.32
N LEU A 134 -10.34 5.17 17.16
CA LEU A 134 -10.05 5.86 15.91
C LEU A 134 -11.12 6.92 15.66
N ASP A 135 -10.71 8.12 15.25
CA ASP A 135 -11.65 9.17 14.84
C ASP A 135 -11.97 9.04 13.34
N TYR A 136 -13.04 8.32 13.02
CA TYR A 136 -13.47 8.07 11.64
C TYR A 136 -14.06 9.32 10.95
N ARG A 137 -14.25 10.45 11.66
CA ARG A 137 -14.82 11.67 11.08
C ARG A 137 -13.99 12.24 9.94
N GLU A 138 -12.69 11.93 9.90
CA GLU A 138 -11.79 12.38 8.83
C GLU A 138 -12.00 11.62 7.51
N ILE A 139 -12.50 10.38 7.52
CA ILE A 139 -12.67 9.56 6.31
C ILE A 139 -13.97 9.93 5.56
N SER A 140 -15.01 10.35 6.26
CA SER A 140 -16.37 10.47 5.70
C SER A 140 -16.55 11.65 4.73
N ASN A 141 -15.63 12.62 4.67
CA ASN A 141 -15.84 13.84 3.89
C ASN A 141 -15.67 13.66 2.37
N ASP A 142 -15.06 12.57 1.91
CA ASP A 142 -14.75 12.37 0.48
C ASP A 142 -15.52 11.20 -0.20
N ILE A 143 -16.30 10.42 0.56
CA ILE A 143 -17.02 9.22 0.06
C ILE A 143 -18.54 9.33 0.23
N GLU A 144 -19.10 10.54 0.24
CA GLU A 144 -20.52 10.72 -0.13
C GLU A 144 -20.67 10.64 -1.65
N GLN A 145 -20.32 9.50 -2.24
CA GLN A 145 -21.00 9.12 -3.47
C GLN A 145 -22.37 8.59 -3.06
N PRO A 146 -23.47 9.14 -3.60
CA PRO A 146 -24.79 8.59 -3.36
C PRO A 146 -24.71 7.10 -3.68
N ILE A 147 -25.04 6.25 -2.71
CA ILE A 147 -25.39 4.87 -2.99
C ILE A 147 -26.65 4.99 -3.85
N GLU A 148 -26.46 5.10 -5.17
CA GLU A 148 -27.52 4.93 -6.14
C GLU A 148 -28.14 3.58 -5.79
N GLN A 149 -29.39 3.66 -5.32
CA GLN A 149 -30.18 2.51 -4.95
C GLN A 149 -30.04 1.49 -6.07
N LEU A 150 -29.40 0.35 -5.77
CA LEU A 150 -29.26 -0.75 -6.72
C LEU A 150 -30.66 -1.02 -7.30
N PRO A 151 -30.87 -0.82 -8.62
CA PRO A 151 -32.12 -1.21 -9.23
C PRO A 151 -32.27 -2.71 -8.99
N GLU A 152 -33.40 -3.07 -8.38
CA GLU A 152 -33.83 -4.45 -8.23
C GLU A 152 -33.75 -5.12 -9.61
N LEU A 153 -33.02 -6.23 -9.67
CA LEU A 153 -32.64 -6.96 -10.87
C LEU A 153 -33.87 -7.40 -11.69
N GLU A 154 -34.34 -6.56 -12.60
CA GLU A 154 -35.17 -6.98 -13.72
C GLU A 154 -34.68 -6.34 -15.03
N GLU A 155 -33.95 -7.17 -15.78
CA GLU A 155 -33.87 -7.24 -17.24
C GLU A 155 -33.04 -6.23 -18.08
N MET A 156 -32.40 -6.84 -19.09
CA MET A 156 -32.00 -6.32 -20.40
C MET A 156 -30.68 -5.54 -20.58
N GLN A 157 -29.67 -6.32 -20.97
CA GLN A 157 -28.77 -6.11 -22.13
C GLN A 157 -28.79 -4.71 -22.78
N LYS A 158 -27.83 -3.84 -22.43
CA LYS A 158 -27.31 -2.81 -23.34
C LYS A 158 -25.79 -2.65 -23.21
N PRO A 159 -25.08 -2.38 -24.31
CA PRO A 159 -23.63 -2.22 -24.31
C PRO A 159 -23.21 -0.92 -23.59
N PHE A 160 -22.29 -1.09 -22.64
CA PHE A 160 -21.74 -0.06 -21.77
C PHE A 160 -20.78 0.86 -22.56
N LEU A 161 -21.14 2.14 -22.71
CA LEU A 161 -20.23 3.17 -23.22
C LEU A 161 -19.53 3.84 -22.02
N LEU A 162 -18.22 3.66 -21.92
CA LEU A 162 -17.37 4.29 -20.92
C LEU A 162 -17.23 5.79 -21.21
N ASN A 163 -17.78 6.63 -20.34
CA ASN A 163 -17.47 8.06 -20.29
C ASN A 163 -16.37 8.31 -19.24
N PRO A 164 -15.22 8.93 -19.61
CA PRO A 164 -14.20 9.30 -18.65
C PRO A 164 -14.60 10.60 -17.93
N SER A 165 -15.15 10.47 -16.72
CA SER A 165 -15.43 11.62 -15.87
C SER A 165 -14.14 12.07 -15.18
N SER A 166 -13.65 13.23 -15.60
CA SER A 166 -12.57 13.98 -14.95
C SER A 166 -13.21 15.20 -14.30
N ASN A 167 -12.80 15.54 -13.07
CA ASN A 167 -12.53 16.91 -12.60
C ASN A 167 -12.43 16.96 -11.06
N SER A 168 -11.19 16.96 -10.54
CA SER A 168 -10.86 17.63 -9.27
C SER A 168 -9.79 18.68 -9.57
N SER A 169 -10.24 19.92 -9.80
CA SER A 169 -9.38 21.07 -10.05
C SER A 169 -8.83 21.61 -8.73
N ILE A 170 -7.81 20.96 -8.20
CA ILE A 170 -6.99 21.51 -7.12
C ILE A 170 -6.03 22.51 -7.76
N THR A 171 -6.16 23.79 -7.38
CA THR A 171 -5.27 24.89 -7.77
C THR A 171 -3.87 24.67 -7.20
N SER A 172 -3.10 23.83 -7.88
CA SER A 172 -1.74 23.49 -7.51
C SER A 172 -0.76 24.51 -8.10
N LYS A 173 0.08 25.07 -7.22
CA LYS A 173 1.37 25.68 -7.60
C LYS A 173 1.98 24.81 -8.71
N ARG A 174 2.34 25.40 -9.87
CA ARG A 174 2.98 24.70 -11.00
C ARG A 174 4.22 23.94 -10.51
N ARG A 175 4.06 22.68 -10.13
CA ARG A 175 5.16 21.79 -9.77
C ARG A 175 5.73 21.29 -11.08
N MET A 176 7.05 21.42 -11.25
CA MET A 176 7.72 20.87 -12.43
C MET A 176 7.45 19.36 -12.48
N LYS A 177 6.89 18.89 -13.58
CA LYS A 177 6.57 17.48 -13.82
C LYS A 177 7.81 16.77 -14.37
N VAL A 178 8.19 15.67 -13.76
CA VAL A 178 9.28 14.81 -14.24
C VAL A 178 8.68 13.70 -15.09
N VAL A 179 9.06 13.63 -16.37
CA VAL A 179 8.50 12.67 -17.33
C VAL A 179 9.62 11.87 -18.01
N PRO A 180 9.48 10.55 -18.18
CA PRO A 180 10.39 9.75 -18.97
C PRO A 180 10.01 9.80 -20.46
N LEU A 181 11.01 9.98 -21.33
CA LEU A 181 10.87 9.90 -22.79
C LEU A 181 11.73 8.77 -23.34
N LEU A 182 11.11 7.86 -24.10
CA LEU A 182 11.76 6.78 -24.80
C LEU A 182 12.42 7.32 -26.08
N ILE A 183 13.75 7.24 -26.14
CA ILE A 183 14.57 7.68 -27.28
C ILE A 183 14.71 6.57 -28.32
N LYS A 184 14.85 5.31 -27.87
CA LYS A 184 15.02 4.16 -28.76
C LYS A 184 13.70 3.39 -28.87
N PRO A 185 13.19 3.14 -30.09
CA PRO A 185 11.96 2.39 -30.26
C PRO A 185 12.13 0.95 -29.73
N LEU A 186 11.06 0.41 -29.15
CA LEU A 186 11.00 -1.00 -28.74
C LEU A 186 10.99 -1.88 -29.99
N ASN A 187 12.17 -2.25 -30.46
CA ASN A 187 12.30 -3.19 -31.56
C ASN A 187 12.02 -4.58 -30.99
N GLY A 188 10.94 -5.25 -31.40
CA GLY A 188 10.47 -6.55 -30.88
C GLY A 188 11.47 -7.73 -30.94
N LYS A 189 12.73 -7.46 -31.31
CA LYS A 189 13.86 -8.38 -31.21
C LYS A 189 14.36 -8.56 -29.78
N GLU A 190 14.11 -7.59 -28.90
CA GLU A 190 14.59 -7.62 -27.51
C GLU A 190 13.62 -8.38 -26.62
N LYS A 191 14.10 -9.45 -25.99
CA LYS A 191 13.31 -10.24 -25.02
C LYS A 191 13.27 -9.50 -23.68
N LEU A 192 12.32 -8.60 -23.54
CA LEU A 192 12.09 -7.85 -22.30
C LEU A 192 10.97 -8.51 -21.48
N PRO A 193 11.05 -8.47 -20.14
CA PRO A 193 9.91 -8.86 -19.29
C PRO A 193 8.68 -7.99 -19.60
N LEU A 194 7.50 -8.60 -19.57
CA LEU A 194 6.23 -7.90 -19.86
C LEU A 194 6.03 -6.65 -18.99
N GLU A 195 6.37 -6.74 -17.71
CA GLU A 195 6.34 -5.61 -16.76
C GLU A 195 7.17 -4.41 -17.26
N GLU A 196 8.38 -4.67 -17.75
CA GLU A 196 9.27 -3.62 -18.25
C GLU A 196 8.76 -3.02 -19.57
N ILE A 197 8.19 -3.85 -20.46
CA ILE A 197 7.56 -3.39 -21.70
C ILE A 197 6.41 -2.43 -21.37
N ASN A 198 5.54 -2.82 -20.43
CA ASN A 198 4.40 -2.00 -20.02
C ASN A 198 4.85 -0.64 -19.49
N VAL A 199 5.89 -0.58 -18.65
CA VAL A 199 6.45 0.71 -18.17
C VAL A 199 7.01 1.54 -19.33
N LEU A 200 7.77 0.93 -20.25
CA LEU A 200 8.40 1.64 -21.37
C LEU A 200 7.38 2.17 -22.38
N GLN A 201 6.21 1.54 -22.53
CA GLN A 201 5.12 2.03 -23.39
C GLN A 201 4.54 3.37 -22.93
N TYR A 202 4.61 3.68 -21.63
CA TYR A 202 4.18 4.98 -21.09
C TYR A 202 5.31 6.02 -20.99
N CYS A 203 6.51 5.71 -21.51
CA CYS A 203 7.64 6.64 -21.56
C CYS A 203 7.56 7.51 -22.82
N ASP A 204 6.47 8.25 -23.00
CA ASP A 204 6.21 9.10 -24.17
C ASP A 204 6.52 10.58 -23.92
N GLY A 205 7.00 10.92 -22.73
CA GLY A 205 7.20 12.31 -22.29
C GLY A 205 5.91 13.03 -21.87
N ILE A 206 4.77 12.32 -21.81
CA ILE A 206 3.47 12.88 -21.40
C ILE A 206 3.19 12.50 -19.94
N PHE A 207 3.37 11.23 -19.59
CA PHE A 207 3.06 10.73 -18.26
C PHE A 207 4.19 10.98 -17.25
N SER A 208 3.85 11.42 -16.03
CA SER A 208 4.83 11.42 -14.92
C SER A 208 5.01 10.02 -14.36
N LEU A 209 6.08 9.81 -13.60
CA LEU A 209 6.33 8.52 -12.95
C LEU A 209 5.18 8.10 -12.03
N GLU A 210 4.56 9.05 -11.33
CA GLU A 210 3.39 8.82 -10.48
C GLU A 210 2.15 8.43 -11.29
N GLU A 211 1.94 9.05 -12.45
CA GLU A 211 0.84 8.68 -13.35
C GLU A 211 1.04 7.29 -13.95
N ILE A 212 2.27 6.95 -14.33
CA ILE A 212 2.63 5.60 -14.79
C ILE A 212 2.39 4.58 -13.67
N SER A 213 2.75 4.92 -12.43
CA SER A 213 2.53 4.08 -11.24
C SER A 213 1.07 3.77 -11.02
N ARG A 214 0.21 4.80 -11.05
CA ARG A 214 -1.24 4.61 -10.94
C ARG A 214 -1.82 3.80 -12.09
N LYS A 215 -1.42 4.09 -13.34
CA LYS A 215 -1.94 3.38 -14.52
C LYS A 215 -1.57 1.90 -14.56
N LEU A 216 -0.39 1.55 -14.07
CA LEU A 216 0.11 0.17 -14.10
C LEU A 216 -0.11 -0.60 -12.80
N LEU A 217 -0.68 0.05 -11.77
CA LEU A 217 -0.78 -0.50 -10.41
C LEU A 217 0.58 -1.06 -9.94
N CYS A 218 1.65 -0.35 -10.28
CA CYS A 218 3.02 -0.76 -10.02
C CYS A 218 3.68 0.26 -9.09
N PRO A 219 4.38 -0.17 -8.01
CA PRO A 219 5.00 0.76 -7.06
C PRO A 219 5.97 1.73 -7.75
N LEU A 220 5.93 3.00 -7.33
CA LEU A 220 6.80 4.03 -7.87
C LEU A 220 8.31 3.67 -7.79
N PRO A 221 8.83 3.02 -6.73
CA PRO A 221 10.23 2.59 -6.69
C PRO A 221 10.57 1.52 -7.74
N ARG A 222 9.61 0.64 -8.04
CA ARG A 222 9.76 -0.39 -9.06
C ARG A 222 9.85 0.23 -10.45
N ILE A 223 8.96 1.17 -10.75
CA ILE A 223 9.01 1.97 -11.98
C ILE A 223 10.32 2.74 -12.07
N ASN A 224 10.72 3.45 -11.00
CA ASN A 224 11.98 4.16 -10.95
C ASN A 224 13.16 3.24 -11.27
N LYS A 225 13.20 2.02 -10.70
CA LYS A 225 14.25 1.03 -10.98
C LYS A 225 14.28 0.64 -12.46
N ILE A 226 13.13 0.44 -13.09
CA ILE A 226 13.02 0.14 -14.52
C ILE A 226 13.50 1.35 -15.34
N ILE A 227 12.99 2.56 -15.08
CA ILE A 227 13.39 3.78 -15.79
C ILE A 227 14.89 4.01 -15.69
N ARG A 228 15.49 3.90 -14.48
CA ARG A 228 16.95 4.05 -14.29
C ARG A 228 17.75 2.96 -15.02
N LYS A 229 17.24 1.72 -15.06
CA LYS A 229 17.87 0.63 -15.82
C LYS A 229 17.95 0.97 -17.31
N TYR A 230 16.91 1.55 -17.88
CA TYR A 230 16.85 1.91 -19.31
C TYR A 230 17.45 3.28 -19.63
N GLU A 231 17.51 4.19 -18.66
CA GLU A 231 18.27 5.44 -18.75
C GLU A 231 19.77 5.16 -18.89
N LYS A 232 20.32 4.24 -18.07
CA LYS A 232 21.72 3.80 -18.18
C LYS A 232 22.06 3.15 -19.53
N LYS A 233 21.07 2.61 -20.24
CA LYS A 233 21.23 2.03 -21.59
C LYS A 233 21.03 3.06 -22.70
N GLU A 234 20.72 4.31 -22.34
CA GLU A 234 20.36 5.40 -23.26
C GLU A 234 19.11 5.09 -24.09
N TRP A 235 18.15 4.38 -23.50
CA TRP A 235 16.86 4.12 -24.12
C TRP A 235 15.81 5.12 -23.67
N VAL A 236 15.90 5.57 -22.42
CA VAL A 236 14.98 6.53 -21.81
C VAL A 236 15.78 7.75 -21.37
N LYS A 237 15.20 8.94 -21.53
CA LYS A 237 15.71 10.20 -21.01
C LYS A 237 14.66 10.88 -20.15
N ILE A 238 15.07 11.30 -18.96
CA ILE A 238 14.18 12.01 -18.04
C ILE A 238 14.16 13.50 -18.43
N GLN A 239 12.96 14.05 -18.62
CA GLN A 239 12.71 15.46 -18.91
C GLN A 239 11.94 16.12 -17.77
N ARG A 240 12.17 17.42 -17.57
CA ARG A 240 11.43 18.24 -16.61
C ARG A 240 10.60 19.25 -17.38
N ILE A 241 9.28 19.12 -17.30
CA ILE A 241 8.32 19.99 -17.98
C ILE A 241 7.69 20.92 -16.95
N ARG A 242 7.47 22.18 -17.35
CA ARG A 242 6.83 23.21 -16.53
C ARG A 242 5.35 23.35 -16.84
#